data_AF-A0A1V1SS83-F1
#
_entry.id   AF-A0A1V1SS83-F1
#
_cell.length_a   1.000
_cell.length_b   1.000
_cell.length_c   1.000
_cell.angle_alpha   90.00
_cell.angle_beta   90.00
_cell.angle_gamma   90.00
#
_symmetry.space_group_name_H-M   'P 1'
#
loop_
_entity.id
_entity.type
_entity.pdbx_description
1 polymer ?
#
loop_
_entity_poly.entity_id
_entity_poly.type
_entity_poly.pdbx_seq_one_letter_code
_entity_poly.pdbx_strand_id
1 'polypeptide(L)'
;MAENGSISPQDGVSAQGADEQEKPSLTEEEKPRLTEEEKKQNHIASEQKRREAIRAGFDRLCELVPGLEGQGRSEGLVLGRTVAFIRAQLVLRRELVQAAEARGDTVTEEERAPLAILERLEERDRQYVSRSRSSVNLAKLLLPICRERSTENGKKMETTARIPRTMPCLGSATRS
;
A
#
# COMPACT_ATOMS: atom_id res chain seq x y z
N MET A 1 -12.36 0.45 47.06
CA MET A 1 -13.31 -0.64 46.70
C MET A 1 -14.20 -0.09 45.61
N ALA A 2 -14.21 -0.54 44.36
CA ALA A 2 -13.63 -1.70 43.70
C ALA A 2 -13.36 -1.35 42.22
N GLU A 3 -12.45 -2.11 41.63
CA GLU A 3 -11.95 -2.01 40.26
C GLU A 3 -13.00 -2.50 39.25
N ASN A 4 -13.04 -1.90 38.04
CA ASN A 4 -13.65 -2.52 36.87
C ASN A 4 -12.58 -2.64 35.79
N GLY A 5 -11.89 -3.78 35.82
CA GLY A 5 -10.95 -4.21 34.81
C GLY A 5 -11.66 -4.66 33.54
N SER A 6 -11.08 -4.29 32.40
CA SER A 6 -11.46 -4.76 31.08
C SER A 6 -11.10 -6.24 30.92
N ILE A 7 -12.11 -7.11 30.83
CA ILE A 7 -11.94 -8.52 30.47
C ILE A 7 -12.21 -8.64 28.97
N SER A 8 -11.17 -8.97 28.20
CA SER A 8 -11.28 -9.42 26.81
C SER A 8 -11.22 -10.95 26.78
N PRO A 9 -12.28 -11.66 26.36
CA PRO A 9 -12.24 -13.11 26.21
C PRO A 9 -11.51 -13.53 24.92
N GLN A 10 -10.54 -14.42 25.06
CA GLN A 10 -9.91 -15.13 23.95
C GLN A 10 -10.11 -16.62 24.25
N ASP A 11 -10.92 -17.29 23.43
CA ASP A 11 -10.98 -18.75 23.38
C ASP A 11 -11.07 -19.17 21.90
N GLY A 12 -9.90 -19.45 21.32
CA GLY A 12 -9.74 -20.10 20.03
C GLY A 12 -9.39 -21.56 20.27
N VAL A 13 -10.33 -22.44 19.91
CA VAL A 13 -10.37 -23.88 20.18
C VAL A 13 -9.29 -24.65 19.40
N SER A 14 -8.70 -25.63 20.09
CA SER A 14 -7.78 -26.66 19.60
C SER A 14 -8.28 -27.43 18.37
N ALA A 15 -7.36 -27.73 17.45
CA ALA A 15 -7.44 -28.91 16.59
C ALA A 15 -6.08 -29.60 16.54
N GLN A 16 -6.11 -30.92 16.73
CA GLN A 16 -5.02 -31.83 17.05
C GLN A 16 -4.18 -32.21 15.83
N GLY A 17 -2.90 -32.54 16.06
CA GLY A 17 -2.00 -33.20 15.10
C GLY A 17 -0.75 -33.71 15.81
N ALA A 18 -0.59 -35.02 15.83
CA ALA A 18 0.37 -35.82 16.61
C ALA A 18 1.86 -35.57 16.30
N ASP A 19 2.70 -35.57 17.34
CA ASP A 19 3.84 -36.51 17.46
C ASP A 19 4.35 -36.50 18.93
N GLU A 20 4.22 -37.63 19.61
CA GLU A 20 4.85 -37.89 20.90
C GLU A 20 6.33 -38.21 20.66
N GLN A 21 7.21 -37.26 20.99
CA GLN A 21 8.59 -37.56 21.34
C GLN A 21 8.92 -36.93 22.68
N GLU A 22 8.79 -37.76 23.71
CA GLU A 22 9.31 -37.54 25.05
C GLU A 22 10.84 -37.34 24.96
N LYS A 23 11.29 -36.09 25.11
CA LYS A 23 12.71 -35.76 25.35
C LYS A 23 12.86 -35.25 26.78
N PRO A 24 13.80 -35.81 27.55
CA PRO A 24 13.91 -35.54 28.97
C PRO A 24 14.30 -34.09 29.23
N SER A 25 13.61 -33.51 30.20
CA SER A 25 13.93 -32.25 30.86
C SER A 25 15.37 -32.28 31.40
N LEU A 26 16.28 -31.61 30.71
CA LEU A 26 17.62 -31.30 31.22
C LEU A 26 17.90 -29.83 30.98
N THR A 27 18.06 -29.13 32.11
CA THR A 27 18.65 -27.80 32.34
C THR A 27 17.91 -26.60 31.72
N GLU A 28 16.98 -26.03 32.49
CA GLU A 28 16.57 -24.61 32.40
C GLU A 28 17.64 -23.64 32.98
N GLU A 29 18.91 -24.03 32.98
CA GLU A 29 20.03 -23.18 33.36
C GLU A 29 21.08 -23.24 32.25
N GLU A 30 21.65 -22.09 31.90
CA GLU A 30 22.69 -21.86 30.85
C GLU A 30 22.24 -21.49 29.43
N LYS A 31 21.04 -20.90 29.23
CA LYS A 31 20.96 -19.81 28.25
C LYS A 31 21.25 -18.51 29.00
N PRO A 32 22.46 -17.93 28.92
CA PRO A 32 22.69 -16.62 29.49
C PRO A 32 21.63 -15.67 28.93
N ARG A 33 20.96 -14.93 29.81
CA ARG A 33 20.10 -13.83 29.39
C ARG A 33 20.97 -12.94 28.50
N LEU A 34 20.59 -12.82 27.22
CA LEU A 34 21.32 -12.01 26.23
C LEU A 34 21.72 -10.70 26.89
N THR A 35 23.02 -10.44 26.95
CA THR A 35 23.58 -9.18 27.45
C THR A 35 22.97 -8.02 26.67
N GLU A 36 22.97 -6.82 27.24
CA GLU A 36 22.43 -5.64 26.54
C GLU A 36 23.11 -5.42 25.18
N GLU A 37 24.40 -5.77 25.08
CA GLU A 37 25.15 -5.71 23.84
C GLU A 37 24.71 -6.81 22.86
N GLU A 38 24.58 -8.06 23.30
CA GLU A 38 24.09 -9.15 22.44
C GLU A 38 22.66 -8.91 21.95
N LYS A 39 21.79 -8.30 22.77
CA LYS A 39 20.44 -7.90 22.36
C LYS A 39 20.48 -6.86 21.24
N LYS A 40 21.36 -5.85 21.34
CA LYS A 40 21.54 -4.84 20.28
C LYS A 40 22.02 -5.48 18.98
N GLN A 41 23.03 -6.35 19.06
CA GLN A 41 23.56 -7.05 17.88
C GLN A 41 22.50 -7.95 17.24
N ASN A 42 21.73 -8.68 18.05
CA ASN A 42 20.66 -9.53 17.55
C ASN A 42 19.52 -8.71 16.90
N HIS A 43 19.16 -7.56 17.47
CA HIS A 43 18.19 -6.65 16.88
C HIS A 43 18.65 -6.13 15.51
N ILE A 44 19.92 -5.71 15.39
CA ILE A 44 20.48 -5.26 14.11
C ILE A 44 20.48 -6.39 13.08
N ALA A 45 20.92 -7.59 13.47
CA ALA A 45 20.99 -8.75 12.57
C ALA A 45 19.61 -9.22 12.10
N SER A 46 18.63 -9.28 13.01
CA SER A 46 17.25 -9.67 12.69
C SER A 46 16.58 -8.66 11.77
N GLU A 47 16.78 -7.35 12.00
CA GLU A 47 16.25 -6.31 11.12
C GLU A 47 16.93 -6.30 9.76
N GLN A 48 18.25 -6.53 9.69
CA GLN A 48 18.96 -6.64 8.41
C GLN A 48 18.43 -7.83 7.59
N LYS A 49 18.30 -9.01 8.21
CA LYS A 49 17.70 -10.19 7.57
C LYS A 49 16.26 -9.92 7.11
N ARG A 50 15.46 -9.24 7.93
CA ARG A 50 14.10 -8.84 7.56
C ARG A 50 14.10 -7.93 6.32
N ARG A 51 14.99 -6.94 6.27
CA ARG A 51 15.11 -6.02 5.11
C ARG A 51 15.58 -6.73 3.86
N GLU A 52 16.53 -7.64 3.97
CA GLU A 52 17.00 -8.46 2.83
C GLU A 52 15.88 -9.35 2.28
N ALA A 53 15.09 -9.98 3.16
CA ALA A 53 13.95 -10.78 2.74
C ALA A 53 12.89 -9.94 2.00
N ILE A 54 12.62 -8.71 2.47
CA ILE A 54 11.69 -7.78 1.79
C ILE A 54 12.21 -7.43 0.40
N ARG A 55 13.50 -7.08 0.26
CA ARG A 55 14.10 -6.74 -1.04
C ARG A 55 14.03 -7.91 -2.02
N ALA A 56 14.41 -9.10 -1.56
CA ALA A 56 14.31 -10.31 -2.39
C ALA A 56 12.85 -10.60 -2.82
N GLY A 57 11.86 -10.27 -1.99
CA GLY A 57 10.45 -10.33 -2.37
C GLY A 57 10.07 -9.36 -3.50
N PHE A 58 10.57 -8.12 -3.46
CA PHE A 58 10.37 -7.15 -4.53
C PHE A 58 11.06 -7.54 -5.83
N ASP A 59 12.26 -8.12 -5.76
CA ASP A 59 12.98 -8.60 -6.94
C ASP A 59 12.17 -9.72 -7.62
N ARG A 60 11.64 -10.69 -6.86
CA ARG A 60 10.74 -11.73 -7.39
C ARG A 60 9.46 -11.17 -8.01
N LEU A 61 8.88 -10.11 -7.43
CA LEU A 61 7.71 -9.45 -8.03
C LEU A 61 8.05 -8.82 -9.38
N CYS A 62 9.25 -8.25 -9.52
CA CYS A 62 9.71 -7.64 -10.77
C CYS A 62 9.97 -8.67 -11.88
N GLU A 63 10.31 -9.92 -11.51
CA GLU A 63 10.46 -11.04 -12.46
C GLU A 63 9.09 -11.54 -12.99
N LEU A 64 8.05 -11.51 -12.15
CA LEU A 64 6.71 -12.01 -12.51
C LEU A 64 5.88 -11.00 -13.32
N VAL A 65 6.05 -9.71 -13.06
CA VAL A 65 5.23 -8.66 -13.67
C VAL A 65 5.93 -8.11 -14.90
N PRO A 66 5.32 -8.21 -16.10
CA PRO A 66 5.93 -7.74 -17.34
C PRO A 66 6.31 -6.26 -17.28
N GLY A 67 7.53 -5.94 -17.71
CA GLY A 67 8.02 -4.57 -17.82
C GLY A 67 8.49 -3.92 -16.51
N LEU A 68 8.69 -4.69 -15.45
CA LEU A 68 9.26 -4.23 -14.17
C LEU A 68 10.71 -4.67 -13.90
N GLU A 69 11.34 -5.35 -14.87
CA GLU A 69 12.71 -5.83 -14.74
C GLU A 69 13.68 -4.71 -14.33
N GLY A 70 14.43 -4.93 -13.25
CA GLY A 70 15.39 -3.95 -12.73
C GLY A 70 14.78 -2.75 -11.96
N GLN A 71 13.47 -2.70 -11.74
CA GLN A 71 12.78 -1.60 -11.04
C GLN A 71 12.52 -1.86 -9.54
N GLY A 72 13.10 -2.91 -8.95
CA GLY A 72 12.89 -3.33 -7.55
C GLY A 72 13.17 -2.29 -6.47
N ARG A 73 13.80 -1.15 -6.81
CA ARG A 73 14.08 -0.04 -5.87
C ARG A 73 12.93 0.95 -5.69
N SER A 74 11.90 0.93 -6.56
CA SER A 74 10.77 1.85 -6.49
C SER A 74 9.52 1.17 -5.94
N GLU A 75 9.44 1.01 -4.61
CA GLU A 75 8.38 0.23 -3.93
C GLU A 75 6.96 0.60 -4.41
N GLY A 76 6.61 1.89 -4.40
CA GLY A 76 5.27 2.34 -4.80
C GLY A 76 4.96 2.07 -6.28
N LEU A 77 5.96 2.16 -7.16
CA LEU A 77 5.80 1.86 -8.57
C LEU A 77 5.59 0.37 -8.79
N VAL A 78 6.41 -0.47 -8.14
CA VAL A 78 6.29 -1.93 -8.24
C VAL A 78 4.91 -2.37 -7.77
N LEU A 79 4.48 -1.98 -6.56
CA LEU A 79 3.18 -2.36 -6.02
C LEU A 79 2.02 -1.87 -6.91
N GLY A 80 2.09 -0.62 -7.38
CA GLY A 80 1.06 -0.05 -8.25
C GLY A 80 0.92 -0.80 -9.57
N ARG A 81 2.05 -1.12 -10.22
CA ARG A 81 2.09 -1.88 -11.48
C ARG A 81 1.67 -3.32 -11.29
N THR A 82 2.07 -3.97 -10.20
CA THR A 82 1.62 -5.33 -9.85
C THR A 82 0.11 -5.39 -9.67
N VAL A 83 -0.50 -4.44 -8.94
CA VAL A 83 -1.96 -4.38 -8.80
C VAL A 83 -2.65 -4.16 -10.14
N ALA A 84 -2.12 -3.28 -10.99
CA ALA A 84 -2.66 -3.07 -12.34
C ALA A 84 -2.59 -4.35 -13.18
N PHE A 85 -1.47 -5.09 -13.11
CA PHE A 85 -1.31 -6.36 -13.80
C PHE A 85 -2.30 -7.42 -13.31
N ILE A 86 -2.48 -7.57 -12.00
CA ILE A 86 -3.46 -8.51 -11.43
C ILE A 86 -4.88 -8.20 -11.93
N ARG A 87 -5.28 -6.91 -11.97
CA ARG A 87 -6.57 -6.51 -12.52
C ARG A 87 -6.71 -6.91 -13.99
N ALA A 88 -5.68 -6.67 -14.80
CA ALA A 88 -5.68 -7.05 -16.21
C ALA A 88 -5.80 -8.57 -16.40
N GLN A 89 -5.13 -9.37 -15.57
CA GLN A 89 -5.24 -10.84 -15.61
C GLN A 89 -6.65 -11.33 -15.24
N LEU A 90 -7.34 -10.68 -14.31
CA LEU A 90 -8.73 -11.01 -13.98
C LEU A 90 -9.70 -10.69 -15.13
N VAL A 91 -9.49 -9.57 -15.82
CA VAL A 91 -10.28 -9.22 -17.02
C VAL A 91 -10.06 -10.25 -18.13
N LEU A 92 -8.80 -10.58 -18.42
CA LEU A 92 -8.46 -11.61 -19.39
C LEU A 92 -9.09 -12.97 -19.03
N ARG A 93 -9.06 -13.35 -17.74
CA ARG A 93 -9.71 -14.56 -17.27
C ARG A 93 -11.21 -14.55 -17.57
N ARG A 94 -11.91 -13.43 -17.34
CA ARG A 94 -13.34 -13.29 -17.65
C ARG A 94 -13.61 -13.52 -19.14
N GLU A 95 -12.79 -12.93 -20.01
CA GLU A 95 -12.91 -13.11 -21.46
C GLU A 95 -12.69 -14.58 -21.87
N LEU A 96 -11.71 -15.26 -21.27
CA LEU A 96 -11.44 -16.67 -21.53
C LEU A 96 -12.58 -17.57 -21.06
N VAL A 97 -13.16 -17.30 -19.89
CA VAL A 97 -14.33 -18.03 -19.38
C VAL A 97 -15.52 -17.86 -20.33
N GLN A 98 -15.82 -16.62 -20.73
CA GLN A 98 -16.91 -16.36 -21.69
C GLN A 98 -16.68 -17.04 -23.04
N ALA A 99 -15.44 -17.04 -23.53
CA ALA A 99 -15.07 -17.72 -24.77
C ALA A 99 -15.20 -19.24 -24.65
N ALA A 100 -14.91 -19.83 -23.48
CA ALA A 100 -15.08 -21.25 -23.22
C ALA A 100 -16.56 -21.63 -23.19
N GLU A 101 -17.38 -20.88 -22.46
CA GLU A 101 -18.84 -21.08 -22.43
C GLU A 101 -19.46 -20.95 -23.82
N ALA A 102 -19.00 -19.99 -24.63
CA ALA A 102 -19.49 -19.80 -25.99
C ALA A 102 -19.16 -20.97 -26.93
N ARG A 103 -18.09 -21.73 -26.65
CA ARG A 103 -17.78 -22.98 -27.36
C ARG A 103 -18.58 -24.18 -26.85
N GLY A 104 -19.30 -24.02 -25.74
CA GLY A 104 -20.02 -25.09 -25.06
C GLY A 104 -19.19 -25.85 -24.01
N ASP A 105 -18.02 -25.33 -23.63
CA ASP A 105 -17.20 -25.90 -22.57
C ASP A 105 -17.84 -25.59 -21.19
N THR A 106 -17.89 -26.58 -20.29
CA THR A 106 -18.38 -26.37 -18.93
C THR A 106 -17.28 -25.80 -18.05
N VAL A 107 -17.43 -24.54 -17.62
CA VAL A 107 -16.51 -23.89 -16.68
C VAL A 107 -16.98 -24.12 -15.24
N THR A 108 -16.12 -24.73 -14.44
CA THR A 108 -16.36 -25.05 -13.03
C THR A 108 -16.46 -23.80 -12.15
N GLU A 109 -17.05 -23.95 -10.96
CA GLU A 109 -17.18 -22.82 -10.02
C GLU A 109 -15.81 -22.34 -9.51
N GLU A 110 -14.85 -23.25 -9.31
CA GLU A 110 -13.47 -22.90 -8.93
C GLU A 110 -12.79 -22.03 -9.99
N GLU A 111 -13.08 -22.29 -11.26
CA GLU A 111 -12.55 -21.50 -12.36
C GLU A 111 -13.16 -20.09 -12.41
N ARG A 112 -14.43 -19.94 -11.99
CA ARG A 112 -15.13 -18.66 -11.88
C ARG A 112 -14.80 -17.88 -10.63
N ALA A 113 -14.46 -18.54 -9.52
CA ALA A 113 -14.29 -17.92 -8.21
C ALA A 113 -13.40 -16.65 -8.20
N PRO A 114 -12.26 -16.58 -8.92
CA PRO A 114 -11.46 -15.35 -8.99
C PRO A 114 -12.18 -14.14 -9.59
N LEU A 115 -13.20 -14.34 -10.42
CA LEU A 115 -13.98 -13.26 -11.05
C LEU A 115 -14.80 -12.47 -10.03
N ALA A 116 -15.20 -13.09 -8.91
CA ALA A 116 -15.89 -12.39 -7.82
C ALA A 116 -15.04 -11.25 -7.23
N ILE A 117 -13.70 -11.37 -7.28
CA ILE A 117 -12.79 -10.29 -6.87
C ILE A 117 -12.92 -9.11 -7.85
N LEU A 118 -12.95 -9.38 -9.15
CA LEU A 118 -13.08 -8.36 -10.18
C LEU A 118 -14.39 -7.59 -10.03
N GLU A 119 -15.51 -8.29 -9.86
CA GLU A 119 -16.83 -7.68 -9.64
C GLU A 119 -16.85 -6.77 -8.42
N ARG A 120 -16.25 -7.22 -7.30
CA ARG A 120 -16.12 -6.41 -6.08
C ARG A 120 -15.28 -5.16 -6.30
N LEU A 121 -14.20 -5.26 -7.09
CA LEU A 121 -13.36 -4.11 -7.43
C LEU A 121 -14.10 -3.11 -8.33
N GLU A 122 -14.83 -3.58 -9.34
CA GLU A 122 -15.65 -2.75 -10.22
C GLU A 122 -16.75 -2.01 -9.45
N GLU A 123 -17.38 -2.67 -8.48
CA GLU A 123 -18.37 -2.06 -7.58
C GLU A 123 -17.75 -0.96 -6.72
N ARG A 124 -16.60 -1.24 -6.08
CA ARG A 124 -15.88 -0.23 -5.29
C ARG A 124 -15.45 0.95 -6.15
N ASP A 125 -14.96 0.72 -7.36
CA ASP A 125 -14.52 1.77 -8.27
C ASP A 125 -15.73 2.62 -8.74
N ARG A 126 -16.92 2.00 -8.96
CA ARG A 126 -18.19 2.73 -9.17
C ARG A 126 -18.58 3.60 -7.97
N GLN A 127 -18.45 3.09 -6.75
CA GLN A 127 -18.73 3.84 -5.52
C GLN A 127 -17.75 5.00 -5.30
N TYR A 128 -16.48 4.81 -5.65
CA TYR A 128 -15.49 5.89 -5.60
C TYR A 128 -15.88 7.03 -6.54
N VAL A 129 -16.27 6.70 -7.77
CA VAL A 129 -16.71 7.70 -8.76
C VAL A 129 -17.99 8.39 -8.31
N SER A 130 -18.97 7.67 -7.76
CA SER A 130 -20.22 8.29 -7.27
C SER A 130 -19.95 9.22 -6.09
N ARG A 131 -19.14 8.81 -5.11
CA ARG A 131 -18.78 9.63 -3.95
C ARG A 131 -17.94 10.84 -4.34
N SER A 132 -17.00 10.66 -5.28
CA SER A 132 -16.19 11.75 -5.83
C SER A 132 -17.03 12.74 -6.64
N ARG A 133 -17.96 12.27 -7.49
CA ARG A 133 -18.92 13.13 -8.20
C ARG A 133 -19.83 13.87 -7.24
N SER A 134 -20.34 13.19 -6.21
CA SER A 134 -21.16 13.82 -5.16
C SER A 134 -20.37 14.83 -4.34
N SER A 135 -19.09 14.60 -4.04
CA SER A 135 -18.24 15.60 -3.36
C SER A 135 -17.88 16.78 -4.26
N VAL A 136 -17.66 16.56 -5.57
CA VAL A 136 -17.43 17.64 -6.55
C VAL A 136 -18.71 18.43 -6.79
N ASN A 137 -19.88 17.77 -6.84
CA ASN A 137 -21.18 18.41 -6.93
C ASN A 137 -21.51 19.18 -5.65
N LEU A 138 -21.22 18.62 -4.47
CA LEU A 138 -21.35 19.31 -3.18
C LEU A 138 -20.42 20.51 -3.10
N ALA A 139 -19.16 20.39 -3.54
CA ALA A 139 -18.23 21.51 -3.64
C ALA A 139 -18.75 22.59 -4.60
N LYS A 140 -19.29 22.22 -5.77
CA LYS A 140 -19.93 23.16 -6.69
C LYS A 140 -21.18 23.83 -6.10
N LEU A 141 -21.98 23.11 -5.32
CA LEU A 141 -23.19 23.63 -4.69
C LEU A 141 -22.88 24.53 -3.48
N LEU A 142 -21.73 24.32 -2.82
CA LEU A 142 -21.23 25.10 -1.69
C LEU A 142 -20.29 26.24 -2.09
N LEU A 143 -19.99 26.45 -3.38
CA LEU A 143 -19.37 27.70 -3.84
C LEU A 143 -20.48 28.76 -3.92
N PRO A 144 -20.53 29.75 -3.02
CA PRO A 144 -21.43 30.87 -3.19
C PRO A 144 -20.97 31.62 -4.42
N ILE A 145 -21.94 32.01 -5.23
CA ILE A 145 -21.81 32.93 -6.35
C ILE A 145 -21.02 34.17 -5.87
N CYS A 146 -19.71 34.21 -6.08
CA CYS A 146 -18.93 35.45 -6.13
C CYS A 146 -19.25 36.11 -7.47
N ARG A 147 -20.47 36.65 -7.57
CA ARG A 147 -20.88 37.52 -8.67
C ARG A 147 -20.06 38.79 -8.60
N GLU A 148 -19.25 39.00 -9.63
CA GLU A 148 -18.43 40.17 -9.89
C GLU A 148 -19.24 41.46 -9.63
N ARG A 149 -18.82 42.21 -8.62
CA ARG A 149 -19.27 43.58 -8.42
C ARG A 149 -18.29 44.49 -9.17
N SER A 150 -18.52 44.69 -10.46
CA SER A 150 -17.84 45.71 -11.25
C SER A 150 -18.13 47.07 -10.63
N THR A 151 -17.09 47.72 -10.11
CA THR A 151 -17.10 49.13 -9.75
C THR A 151 -16.51 49.90 -10.92
N GLU A 152 -17.38 50.54 -11.70
CA GLU A 152 -16.97 51.70 -12.50
C GLU A 152 -16.66 52.84 -11.55
N ASN A 153 -15.40 53.25 -11.45
CA ASN A 153 -14.97 54.61 -11.76
C ASN A 153 -13.51 54.82 -11.35
N GLY A 154 -12.73 55.32 -12.31
CA GLY A 154 -11.29 55.39 -12.23
C GLY A 154 -10.74 56.41 -11.23
N LYS A 155 -9.53 56.11 -10.76
CA LYS A 155 -8.52 57.12 -10.42
C LYS A 155 -7.14 56.51 -10.58
N LYS A 156 -6.36 57.16 -11.44
CA LYS A 156 -4.94 56.92 -11.71
C LYS A 156 -4.15 57.02 -10.40
N MET A 157 -3.25 56.08 -10.16
CA MET A 157 -1.98 56.32 -9.46
C MET A 157 -0.93 55.37 -10.04
N GLU A 158 0.06 55.98 -10.65
CA GLU A 158 1.28 55.40 -11.18
C GLU A 158 2.23 55.16 -10.00
N THR A 159 2.74 53.93 -9.85
CA THR A 159 3.85 53.68 -8.91
C THR A 159 4.80 52.61 -9.44
N THR A 160 5.95 53.10 -9.88
CA THR A 160 7.18 52.37 -10.21
C THR A 160 7.83 51.77 -8.97
N ALA A 161 8.20 50.49 -8.98
CA ALA A 161 9.31 49.90 -8.20
C ALA A 161 9.59 48.48 -8.73
N ARG A 162 10.57 48.28 -9.61
CA ARG A 162 11.98 47.95 -9.34
C ARG A 162 12.17 46.63 -8.55
N ILE A 163 12.59 45.62 -9.31
CA ILE A 163 13.04 44.27 -8.90
C ILE A 163 14.33 44.40 -8.07
N PRO A 164 14.63 43.44 -7.16
CA PRO A 164 15.71 42.52 -7.53
C PRO A 164 15.42 41.05 -7.23
N ARG A 165 15.78 40.23 -8.21
CA ARG A 165 15.91 38.78 -8.17
C ARG A 165 17.05 38.42 -7.22
N THR A 166 16.81 37.57 -6.23
CA THR A 166 17.87 36.93 -5.46
C THR A 166 18.47 35.79 -6.28
N MET A 167 19.79 35.85 -6.43
CA MET A 167 20.69 34.96 -7.20
C MET A 167 21.16 33.76 -6.36
N PRO A 168 21.78 32.73 -6.97
CA PRO A 168 21.97 31.39 -6.41
C PRO A 168 23.21 31.22 -5.52
N CYS A 169 23.16 30.15 -4.71
CA CYS A 169 24.21 29.68 -3.82
C CYS A 169 25.46 29.21 -4.58
N LEU A 170 26.64 29.69 -4.17
CA LEU A 170 27.94 29.09 -4.47
C LEU A 170 28.72 28.96 -3.17
N GLY A 171 29.22 27.77 -2.87
CA GLY A 171 30.00 27.49 -1.67
C GLY A 171 30.50 26.05 -1.62
N SER A 172 31.40 25.68 -2.52
CA SER A 172 32.29 24.53 -2.35
C SER A 172 33.71 25.06 -2.08
N ALA A 173 34.20 24.84 -0.87
CA ALA A 173 35.61 25.03 -0.53
C ALA A 173 36.17 23.70 -0.04
N THR A 174 36.96 23.07 -0.91
CA THR A 174 37.93 22.03 -0.58
C THR A 174 39.07 22.64 0.23
N ARG A 175 39.49 21.99 1.32
CA ARG A 175 40.78 22.27 1.96
C ARG A 175 41.49 20.95 2.22
N SER A 176 42.74 20.90 1.75
CA SER A 176 43.77 19.90 2.01
C SER A 176 44.15 19.82 3.49
#